data_AF-A0A1V6FMV0-F1
#
_entry.id   AF-A0A1V6FMV0-F1
#
_cell.length_a   1.000
_cell.length_b   1.000
_cell.length_c   1.000
_cell.angle_alpha   90.00
_cell.angle_beta   90.00
_cell.angle_gamma   90.00
#
_symmetry.space_group_name_H-M   'P 1'
#
loop_
_entity.id
_entity.type
_entity.pdbx_description
1 polymer ?
#
loop_
_entity_poly.entity_id
_entity_poly.type
_entity_poly.pdbx_seq_one_letter_code
_entity_poly.pdbx_strand_id
1 'polypeptide(L)'
;MKNVMKKILICFAVVMLCIGQFAALSSLGGTDAVALAESESALTIEGDFAWIGEYPQTLCTDEATITALNSVAQGADGYYTVNGDRYAKCVAEIGSGGGGKYSDDSTPVSGETKYFKVEPLKWIVLDKNESEDMLMLISYQILDTHAWQTQYTEGVDVYPGRSVTITVDIDGTATELPAYDWQYSEMRSWLNGTFYDNAFDTAAKRSVLKVTTPAAKTTSEVDTDNFVGLLCADDFTKNVSKIKDTGATDYAIAQGLSYDFNEYKFSNYWLNSPAVEGSFYFGYRGYVASSRGYEIHDAMPIDFTSGGVRPVIYVGTDKAEVVLTDDQKEDNLYDGLKIGGIVLAVVGVIGVAVAVILDKKHCKENGIDYKTHKPGKKFVAVFAPALAIAVIGMVMFAYPVVLNGGFSGFGGAPAPDGIYVQIGSDSGDGWVQVGLTAYKFDSNGTVYYTDYYDGGSTNWRSGTWTQSGSNITVTFSGTWGFTVTCTINSSGDTLSYNGKAEYKKQT
;
A
#
# COMPACT_ATOMS: atom_id res chain seq x y z
N MET A 1 -18.44 -59.03 22.39
CA MET A 1 -17.83 -58.25 21.29
C MET A 1 -18.86 -57.49 20.42
N LYS A 2 -19.88 -58.12 19.82
CA LYS A 2 -20.85 -57.43 18.92
C LYS A 2 -21.63 -56.25 19.55
N ASN A 3 -22.05 -56.34 20.81
CA ASN A 3 -22.79 -55.25 21.49
C ASN A 3 -21.89 -54.10 21.97
N VAL A 4 -20.59 -54.34 22.14
CA VAL A 4 -19.61 -53.31 22.52
C VAL A 4 -19.18 -52.52 21.29
N MET A 5 -18.96 -53.19 20.16
CA MET A 5 -18.72 -52.54 18.86
C MET A 5 -19.91 -51.68 18.42
N LYS A 6 -21.16 -52.11 18.66
CA LYS A 6 -22.36 -51.31 18.38
C LYS A 6 -22.44 -50.02 19.21
N LYS A 7 -22.05 -50.07 20.50
CA LYS A 7 -22.01 -48.90 21.38
C LYS A 7 -20.86 -47.94 21.06
N ILE A 8 -19.72 -48.47 20.63
CA ILE A 8 -18.57 -47.69 20.14
C ILE A 8 -18.92 -47.00 18.81
N LEU A 9 -19.62 -47.68 17.90
CA LEU A 9 -20.06 -47.11 16.62
C LEU A 9 -21.14 -46.01 16.83
N ILE A 10 -22.01 -46.16 17.84
CA ILE A 10 -22.98 -45.12 18.23
C ILE A 10 -22.28 -43.92 18.86
N CYS A 11 -21.26 -44.11 19.72
CA CYS A 11 -20.46 -42.98 20.21
C CYS A 11 -19.63 -42.31 19.12
N PHE A 12 -19.07 -43.07 18.17
CA PHE A 12 -18.40 -42.51 16.98
C PHE A 12 -19.37 -41.74 16.08
N ALA A 13 -20.61 -42.24 15.92
CA ALA A 13 -21.66 -41.55 15.17
C ALA A 13 -22.16 -40.29 15.89
N VAL A 14 -22.27 -40.29 17.23
CA VAL A 14 -22.64 -39.10 18.02
C VAL A 14 -21.52 -38.06 18.00
N VAL A 15 -20.25 -38.48 18.06
CA VAL A 15 -19.10 -37.58 17.90
C VAL A 15 -19.04 -37.02 16.47
N MET A 16 -19.30 -37.82 15.44
CA MET A 16 -19.41 -37.35 14.05
C MET A 16 -20.65 -36.49 13.80
N LEU A 17 -21.75 -36.68 14.55
CA LEU A 17 -22.92 -35.79 14.56
C LEU A 17 -22.64 -34.47 15.28
N CYS A 18 -21.83 -34.48 16.35
CA CYS A 18 -21.39 -33.26 17.03
C CYS A 18 -20.33 -32.49 16.23
N ILE A 19 -19.45 -33.18 15.49
CA ILE A 19 -18.52 -32.57 14.52
C ILE A 19 -19.29 -32.07 13.28
N GLY A 20 -20.30 -32.84 12.83
CA GLY A 20 -21.24 -32.44 11.79
C GLY A 20 -22.13 -31.26 12.21
N GLN A 21 -22.38 -31.07 13.51
CA GLN A 21 -23.05 -29.89 14.06
C GLN A 21 -22.13 -28.67 14.16
N PHE A 22 -20.81 -28.84 14.15
CA PHE A 22 -19.89 -27.71 13.93
C PHE A 22 -19.82 -27.32 12.45
N ALA A 23 -19.87 -28.29 11.53
CA ALA A 23 -20.06 -28.03 10.09
C ALA A 23 -21.47 -27.54 9.74
N ALA A 24 -22.47 -27.78 10.62
CA ALA A 24 -23.81 -27.23 10.50
C ALA A 24 -24.03 -25.96 11.34
N LEU A 25 -23.08 -25.58 12.22
CA LEU A 25 -23.07 -24.25 12.82
C LEU A 25 -22.64 -23.20 11.78
N SER A 26 -21.87 -23.62 10.77
CA SER A 26 -21.70 -22.87 9.51
C SER A 26 -22.92 -22.90 8.59
N SER A 27 -23.97 -23.71 8.86
CA SER A 27 -25.21 -23.73 8.08
C SER A 27 -26.48 -23.36 8.86
N LEU A 28 -26.33 -22.91 10.11
CA LEU A 28 -27.38 -22.22 10.87
C LEU A 28 -27.19 -20.69 10.89
N GLY A 29 -26.39 -20.16 9.96
CA GLY A 29 -26.50 -18.79 9.47
C GLY A 29 -27.44 -18.78 8.26
N GLY A 30 -28.74 -18.86 8.53
CA GLY A 30 -29.76 -18.75 7.49
C GLY A 30 -29.68 -17.38 6.82
N THR A 31 -29.67 -17.43 5.48
CA THR A 31 -29.86 -16.31 4.54
C THR A 31 -28.95 -15.10 4.75
N ASP A 32 -27.75 -15.16 4.16
CA ASP A 32 -27.14 -14.07 3.37
C ASP A 32 -25.85 -14.56 2.68
N ALA A 33 -25.93 -15.73 2.03
CA ALA A 33 -24.90 -16.17 1.09
C ALA A 33 -25.05 -15.38 -0.23
N VAL A 34 -24.74 -14.10 -0.19
CA VAL A 34 -24.42 -13.28 -1.37
C VAL A 34 -22.90 -13.14 -1.38
N ALA A 35 -22.30 -13.54 -2.50
CA ALA A 35 -20.88 -13.46 -2.87
C ALA A 35 -20.00 -12.54 -2.00
N LEU A 36 -19.10 -13.12 -1.20
CA LEU A 36 -17.91 -12.43 -0.72
C LEU A 36 -16.76 -12.77 -1.68
N ALA A 37 -16.67 -12.03 -2.78
CA ALA A 37 -15.37 -11.85 -3.42
C ALA A 37 -14.51 -11.13 -2.37
N GLU A 38 -13.34 -11.69 -2.03
CA GLU A 38 -12.33 -10.97 -1.25
C GLU A 38 -12.04 -9.66 -1.99
N SER A 39 -12.54 -8.55 -1.43
CA SER A 39 -12.20 -7.22 -1.88
C SER A 39 -10.79 -6.95 -1.37
N GLU A 40 -9.76 -7.24 -2.18
CA GLU A 40 -8.43 -6.65 -1.96
C GLU A 40 -8.64 -5.15 -1.73
N SER A 41 -8.22 -4.63 -0.57
CA SER A 41 -8.44 -3.23 -0.28
C SER A 41 -7.50 -2.40 -1.16
N ALA A 42 -8.07 -1.45 -1.90
CA ALA A 42 -7.31 -0.57 -2.77
C ALA A 42 -6.58 0.56 -2.00
N LEU A 43 -6.64 0.55 -0.67
CA LEU A 43 -6.02 1.54 0.21
C LEU A 43 -4.95 0.89 1.08
N THR A 44 -3.70 1.30 0.87
CA THR A 44 -2.55 0.93 1.70
C THR A 44 -2.10 2.15 2.50
N ILE A 45 -1.79 1.98 3.79
CA ILE A 45 -1.29 3.06 4.66
C ILE A 45 0.03 2.59 5.28
N GLU A 46 1.09 3.40 5.14
CA GLU A 46 2.40 3.15 5.75
C GLU A 46 2.92 4.44 6.38
N GLY A 47 2.84 4.53 7.72
CA GLY A 47 3.27 5.71 8.47
C GLY A 47 2.55 6.98 8.05
N ASP A 48 3.30 7.97 7.57
CA ASP A 48 2.80 9.28 7.12
C ASP A 48 2.30 9.27 5.66
N PHE A 49 2.26 8.11 5.01
CA PHE A 49 1.89 7.98 3.59
C PHE A 49 0.76 6.98 3.38
N ALA A 50 0.02 7.19 2.29
CA ALA A 50 -1.00 6.27 1.81
C ALA A 50 -0.92 6.09 0.29
N TRP A 51 -1.42 4.97 -0.21
CA TRP A 51 -1.51 4.65 -1.63
C TRP A 51 -2.94 4.24 -1.95
N ILE A 52 -3.54 4.96 -2.90
CA ILE A 52 -4.89 4.69 -3.38
C ILE A 52 -5.09 5.42 -4.72
N GLY A 53 -5.62 4.71 -5.71
CA GLY A 53 -5.81 5.25 -7.06
C GLY A 53 -4.52 5.35 -7.88
N GLU A 54 -4.64 5.80 -9.11
CA GLU A 54 -3.54 5.94 -10.07
C GLU A 54 -3.76 7.15 -10.99
N TYR A 55 -2.70 7.81 -11.45
CA TYR A 55 -2.82 8.96 -12.34
C TYR A 55 -1.55 9.09 -13.22
N PRO A 56 -1.59 9.80 -14.36
CA PRO A 56 -0.39 10.11 -15.13
C PRO A 56 0.67 10.83 -14.30
N GLN A 57 1.90 10.31 -14.34
CA GLN A 57 3.01 10.83 -13.53
C GLN A 57 4.28 11.00 -14.35
N THR A 58 4.99 9.91 -14.66
CA THR A 58 6.35 9.97 -15.24
C THR A 58 6.36 9.96 -16.77
N LEU A 59 7.28 10.70 -17.39
CA LEU A 59 7.50 10.68 -18.84
C LEU A 59 7.94 9.28 -19.33
N CYS A 60 7.27 8.76 -20.35
CA CYS A 60 7.72 7.56 -21.05
C CYS A 60 8.86 7.90 -22.03
N THR A 61 10.04 7.35 -21.80
CA THR A 61 11.25 7.55 -22.62
C THR A 61 11.65 6.32 -23.44
N ASP A 62 11.05 5.15 -23.18
CA ASP A 62 11.36 3.91 -23.90
C ASP A 62 10.83 3.93 -25.35
N GLU A 63 11.74 3.93 -26.32
CA GLU A 63 11.41 4.06 -27.75
C GLU A 63 10.51 2.92 -28.26
N ALA A 64 10.70 1.69 -27.76
CA ALA A 64 9.89 0.53 -28.14
C ALA A 64 8.44 0.70 -27.66
N THR A 65 8.26 1.12 -26.41
CA THR A 65 6.96 1.41 -25.80
C THR A 65 6.27 2.57 -26.52
N ILE A 66 6.97 3.66 -26.83
CA ILE A 66 6.42 4.79 -27.60
C ILE A 66 5.95 4.34 -28.99
N THR A 67 6.73 3.49 -29.67
CA THR A 67 6.33 2.95 -30.97
C THR A 67 5.06 2.10 -30.88
N ALA A 68 4.95 1.26 -29.84
CA ALA A 68 3.74 0.50 -29.57
C ALA A 68 2.55 1.40 -29.25
N LEU A 69 2.73 2.42 -28.39
CA LEU A 69 1.71 3.40 -28.00
C LEU A 69 1.14 4.18 -29.18
N ASN A 70 1.95 4.49 -30.19
CA ASN A 70 1.48 5.13 -31.42
C ASN A 70 0.65 4.20 -32.32
N SER A 71 0.67 2.89 -32.07
CA SER A 71 0.01 1.86 -32.87
C SER A 71 -1.26 1.30 -32.22
N VAL A 72 -1.47 1.52 -30.91
CA VAL A 72 -2.62 1.03 -30.17
C VAL A 72 -3.72 2.10 -30.08
N ALA A 73 -4.98 1.66 -30.10
CA ALA A 73 -6.13 2.52 -29.89
C ALA A 73 -6.29 2.87 -28.40
N GLN A 74 -6.79 4.07 -28.13
CA GLN A 74 -7.13 4.51 -26.78
C GLN A 74 -8.28 3.66 -26.22
N GLY A 75 -8.19 3.29 -24.95
CA GLY A 75 -9.23 2.63 -24.19
C GLY A 75 -10.43 3.54 -23.91
N ALA A 76 -11.54 2.96 -23.46
CA ALA A 76 -12.75 3.71 -23.11
C ALA A 76 -12.57 4.63 -21.88
N ASP A 77 -11.54 4.34 -21.08
CA ASP A 77 -11.09 5.13 -19.94
C ASP A 77 -10.20 6.32 -20.33
N GLY A 78 -9.89 6.49 -21.62
CA GLY A 78 -9.02 7.56 -22.11
C GLY A 78 -7.53 7.25 -22.02
N TYR A 79 -7.12 6.03 -21.68
CA TYR A 79 -5.72 5.65 -21.57
C TYR A 79 -5.27 4.67 -22.64
N TYR A 80 -3.96 4.59 -22.87
CA TYR A 80 -3.35 3.63 -23.78
C TYR A 80 -2.68 2.52 -22.97
N THR A 81 -2.85 1.26 -23.37
CA THR A 81 -2.27 0.13 -22.64
C THR A 81 -1.25 -0.60 -23.49
N VAL A 82 -0.03 -0.74 -22.97
CA VAL A 82 1.06 -1.51 -23.58
C VAL A 82 1.71 -2.36 -22.49
N ASN A 83 1.84 -3.67 -22.73
CA ASN A 83 2.45 -4.61 -21.78
C ASN A 83 1.83 -4.62 -20.37
N GLY A 84 0.55 -4.27 -20.25
CA GLY A 84 -0.16 -4.19 -18.97
C GLY A 84 -0.02 -2.84 -18.26
N ASP A 85 0.89 -1.98 -18.69
CA ASP A 85 1.03 -0.61 -18.18
C ASP A 85 0.10 0.35 -18.94
N ARG A 86 -0.47 1.31 -18.20
CA ARG A 86 -1.34 2.37 -18.74
C ARG A 86 -0.57 3.66 -18.96
N TYR A 87 -0.95 4.43 -19.98
CA TYR A 87 -0.30 5.68 -20.36
C TYR A 87 -1.32 6.74 -20.79
N ALA A 88 -1.11 7.99 -20.38
CA ALA A 88 -1.82 9.14 -20.93
C ALA A 88 -1.01 9.78 -22.05
N LYS A 89 -1.70 10.15 -23.13
CA LYS A 89 -1.13 10.96 -24.21
C LYS A 89 -1.42 12.43 -23.91
N CYS A 90 -0.39 13.27 -23.95
CA CYS A 90 -0.53 14.71 -23.74
C CYS A 90 0.30 15.47 -24.78
N VAL A 91 -0.26 16.57 -25.29
CA VAL A 91 0.46 17.54 -26.10
C VAL A 91 0.96 18.60 -25.13
N ALA A 92 2.27 18.78 -25.03
CA ALA A 92 2.82 19.72 -24.08
C ALA A 92 2.39 21.16 -24.40
N GLU A 93 1.83 21.87 -23.42
CA GLU A 93 1.35 23.25 -23.54
C GLU A 93 2.14 24.15 -22.61
N ILE A 94 3.28 24.67 -23.07
CA ILE A 94 4.18 25.43 -22.19
C ILE A 94 3.75 26.89 -22.17
N GLY A 95 3.16 27.31 -21.05
CA GLY A 95 2.74 28.68 -20.80
C GLY A 95 3.91 29.67 -20.74
N SER A 96 3.58 30.97 -20.76
CA SER A 96 4.57 32.08 -20.71
C SER A 96 5.41 32.12 -19.44
N GLY A 97 4.97 31.45 -18.36
CA GLY A 97 5.72 31.26 -17.12
C GLY A 97 6.69 30.08 -17.13
N GLY A 98 6.76 29.32 -18.24
CA GLY A 98 7.63 28.17 -18.48
C GLY A 98 7.30 26.91 -17.66
N GLY A 99 7.63 25.77 -18.26
CA GLY A 99 7.54 24.45 -17.64
C GLY A 99 8.90 24.05 -17.10
N GLY A 100 8.91 23.53 -15.86
CA GLY A 100 10.10 22.93 -15.27
C GLY A 100 10.70 21.82 -16.13
N LYS A 101 11.74 21.16 -15.64
CA LYS A 101 12.28 19.98 -16.33
C LYS A 101 11.47 18.75 -16.00
N TYR A 102 11.37 17.83 -16.95
CA TYR A 102 10.94 16.47 -16.64
C TYR A 102 11.96 15.77 -15.74
N SER A 103 11.55 14.65 -15.16
CA SER A 103 12.35 13.78 -14.29
C SER A 103 13.62 13.24 -14.95
N ASP A 104 13.65 13.17 -16.29
CA ASP A 104 14.82 12.79 -17.09
C ASP A 104 15.75 13.97 -17.44
N ASP A 105 15.57 15.12 -16.79
CA ASP A 105 16.27 16.39 -17.02
C ASP A 105 16.01 17.09 -18.36
N SER A 106 15.16 16.52 -19.23
CA SER A 106 14.81 17.12 -20.50
C SER A 106 13.83 18.30 -20.33
N THR A 107 13.94 19.27 -21.24
CA THR A 107 13.10 20.46 -21.24
C THR A 107 11.84 20.19 -22.05
N PRO A 108 10.64 20.46 -21.51
CA PRO A 108 9.41 20.33 -22.29
C PRO A 108 9.37 21.33 -23.45
N VAL A 109 8.87 20.86 -24.60
CA VAL A 109 8.74 21.68 -25.81
C VAL A 109 7.26 21.77 -26.19
N SER A 110 6.72 22.98 -26.26
CA SER A 110 5.31 23.21 -26.57
C SER A 110 4.93 22.62 -27.94
N GLY A 111 3.79 21.92 -28.00
CA GLY A 111 3.30 21.23 -29.19
C GLY A 111 3.85 19.81 -29.37
N GLU A 112 4.83 19.38 -28.57
CA GLU A 112 5.29 18.00 -28.63
C GLU A 112 4.28 17.06 -27.97
N THR A 113 3.94 15.99 -28.68
CA THR A 113 3.15 14.89 -28.13
C THR A 113 4.05 13.94 -27.35
N LYS A 114 3.73 13.72 -26.08
CA LYS A 114 4.42 12.77 -25.19
C LYS A 114 3.41 11.79 -24.57
N TYR A 115 3.96 10.71 -24.01
CA TYR A 115 3.21 9.72 -23.25
C TYR A 115 3.72 9.70 -21.81
N PHE A 116 2.81 9.62 -20.86
CA PHE A 116 3.11 9.64 -19.43
C PHE A 116 2.53 8.38 -18.80
N LYS A 117 3.35 7.67 -18.01
CA LYS A 117 2.93 6.45 -17.34
C LYS A 117 1.87 6.77 -16.29
N VAL A 118 0.80 5.99 -16.26
CA VAL A 118 -0.21 6.02 -15.18
C VAL A 118 0.32 5.14 -14.06
N GLU A 119 0.50 5.74 -12.89
CA GLU A 119 1.19 5.12 -11.76
C GLU A 119 0.37 5.31 -10.48
N PRO A 120 0.52 4.41 -9.49
CA PRO A 120 -0.17 4.53 -8.20
C PRO A 120 0.05 5.91 -7.56
N LEU A 121 -1.04 6.50 -7.07
CA LEU A 121 -1.01 7.78 -6.38
C LEU A 121 -0.52 7.58 -4.96
N LYS A 122 0.58 8.27 -4.64
CA LYS A 122 1.08 8.43 -3.27
C LYS A 122 0.44 9.67 -2.65
N TRP A 123 0.07 9.55 -1.38
CA TRP A 123 -0.59 10.60 -0.59
C TRP A 123 0.15 10.83 0.72
N ILE A 124 0.07 12.05 1.25
CA ILE A 124 0.57 12.43 2.58
C ILE A 124 -0.62 12.44 3.54
N VAL A 125 -0.47 11.78 4.70
CA VAL A 125 -1.46 11.78 5.77
C VAL A 125 -1.36 13.10 6.56
N LEU A 126 -2.36 13.96 6.41
CA LEU A 126 -2.39 15.28 7.06
C LEU A 126 -3.02 15.21 8.45
N ASP A 127 -4.19 14.59 8.57
CA ASP A 127 -4.91 14.50 9.84
C ASP A 127 -5.60 13.15 9.98
N LYS A 128 -5.80 12.74 11.23
CA LYS A 128 -6.52 11.51 11.59
C LYS A 128 -7.64 11.87 12.54
N ASN A 129 -8.88 11.73 12.08
CA ASN A 129 -10.04 11.80 12.95
C ASN A 129 -10.32 10.42 13.53
N GLU A 130 -9.77 10.14 14.72
CA GLU A 130 -9.94 8.86 15.42
C GLU A 130 -11.39 8.55 15.80
N SER A 131 -12.26 9.57 15.91
CA SER A 131 -13.66 9.35 16.27
C SER A 131 -14.54 8.92 15.11
N GLU A 132 -14.07 9.16 13.87
CA GLU A 132 -14.80 8.88 12.62
C GLU A 132 -14.05 7.86 11.74
N ASP A 133 -12.99 7.24 12.26
CA ASP A 133 -12.12 6.32 11.51
C ASP A 133 -11.71 6.89 10.13
N MET A 134 -11.37 8.19 10.10
CA MET A 134 -11.16 8.93 8.86
C MET A 134 -9.75 9.53 8.80
N LEU A 135 -9.09 9.39 7.65
CA LEU A 135 -7.85 10.09 7.33
C LEU A 135 -8.09 11.18 6.29
N MET A 136 -7.46 12.33 6.50
CA MET A 136 -7.36 13.40 5.53
C MET A 136 -6.02 13.29 4.81
N LEU A 137 -6.07 13.17 3.48
CA LEU A 137 -4.92 12.92 2.62
C LEU A 137 -4.76 14.03 1.59
N ILE A 138 -3.52 14.44 1.30
CA ILE A 138 -3.18 15.31 0.15
C ILE A 138 -2.24 14.57 -0.81
N SER A 139 -2.38 14.81 -2.11
CA SER A 139 -1.50 14.20 -3.11
C SER A 139 -0.03 14.49 -2.78
N TYR A 140 0.84 13.50 -2.99
CA TYR A 140 2.27 13.64 -2.68
C TYR A 140 2.91 14.75 -3.51
N GLN A 141 2.56 14.88 -4.80
CA GLN A 141 3.05 15.93 -5.72
C GLN A 141 1.89 16.74 -6.32
N ILE A 142 2.21 17.83 -7.01
CA ILE A 142 1.27 18.47 -7.96
C ILE A 142 1.02 17.50 -9.11
N LEU A 143 -0.25 17.13 -9.31
CA LEU A 143 -0.63 16.05 -10.24
C LEU A 143 -1.02 16.56 -11.63
N ASP A 144 -1.59 17.76 -11.70
CA ASP A 144 -2.14 18.34 -12.93
C ASP A 144 -2.18 19.87 -12.84
N THR A 145 -2.61 20.51 -13.91
CA THR A 145 -2.90 21.95 -13.96
C THR A 145 -4.35 22.18 -14.38
N HIS A 146 -4.98 23.19 -13.80
CA HIS A 146 -6.34 23.57 -14.18
C HIS A 146 -6.59 25.02 -13.80
N ALA A 147 -7.31 25.75 -14.63
CA ALA A 147 -7.86 27.04 -14.23
C ALA A 147 -8.93 26.84 -13.14
N TRP A 148 -9.11 27.81 -12.25
CA TRP A 148 -10.25 27.78 -11.33
C TRP A 148 -11.58 27.85 -12.11
N GLN A 149 -11.65 28.80 -13.05
CA GLN A 149 -12.81 29.11 -13.87
C GLN A 149 -12.38 29.82 -15.16
N THR A 150 -12.75 29.29 -16.33
CA THR A 150 -12.44 29.90 -17.63
C THR A 150 -13.61 30.68 -18.22
N GLN A 151 -14.84 30.31 -17.88
CA GLN A 151 -16.04 31.03 -18.34
C GLN A 151 -16.56 31.97 -17.25
N TYR A 152 -16.43 33.29 -17.46
CA TYR A 152 -16.87 34.32 -16.53
C TYR A 152 -17.22 35.62 -17.24
N THR A 153 -17.94 36.50 -16.55
CA THR A 153 -18.25 37.86 -16.99
C THR A 153 -17.34 38.84 -16.25
N GLU A 154 -16.69 39.71 -17.02
CA GLU A 154 -15.90 40.81 -16.48
C GLU A 154 -16.81 41.98 -16.09
N GLY A 155 -16.77 42.34 -14.82
CA GLY A 155 -17.40 43.53 -14.27
C GLY A 155 -16.51 44.78 -14.40
N VAL A 156 -16.91 45.83 -13.68
CA VAL A 156 -16.17 47.10 -13.64
C VAL A 156 -14.86 46.93 -12.86
N ASP A 157 -13.80 47.62 -13.31
CA ASP A 157 -12.54 47.71 -12.57
C ASP A 157 -12.76 48.48 -11.25
N VAL A 158 -12.70 47.78 -10.11
CA VAL A 158 -12.82 48.36 -8.77
C VAL A 158 -11.50 48.20 -8.03
N TYR A 159 -10.61 49.20 -8.12
CA TYR A 159 -9.31 49.14 -7.43
C TYR A 159 -9.46 48.65 -5.98
N PRO A 160 -8.69 47.63 -5.55
CA PRO A 160 -7.51 47.07 -6.22
C PRO A 160 -7.75 45.90 -7.20
N GLY A 161 -8.97 45.66 -7.70
CA GLY A 161 -9.26 44.51 -8.58
C GLY A 161 -10.48 44.62 -9.51
N ARG A 162 -10.52 43.81 -10.57
CA ARG A 162 -11.71 43.63 -11.40
C ARG A 162 -12.73 42.74 -10.69
N SER A 163 -14.02 43.02 -10.78
CA SER A 163 -15.04 42.05 -10.32
C SER A 163 -15.26 41.03 -11.43
N VAL A 164 -15.22 39.73 -11.12
CA VAL A 164 -15.54 38.65 -12.07
C VAL A 164 -16.68 37.81 -11.53
N THR A 165 -17.71 37.60 -12.33
CA THR A 165 -18.93 36.88 -11.93
C THR A 165 -19.25 35.73 -12.88
N ILE A 166 -20.02 34.76 -12.38
CA ILE A 166 -20.70 33.74 -13.17
C ILE A 166 -22.20 33.88 -12.96
N THR A 167 -23.00 33.54 -13.97
CA THR A 167 -24.45 33.44 -13.83
C THR A 167 -24.83 31.98 -13.74
N VAL A 168 -25.47 31.60 -12.64
CA VAL A 168 -25.95 30.22 -12.40
C VAL A 168 -27.46 30.22 -12.19
N ASP A 169 -28.12 29.12 -12.51
CA ASP A 169 -29.53 28.93 -12.21
C ASP A 169 -29.67 28.29 -10.82
N ILE A 170 -30.27 29.01 -9.87
CA ILE A 170 -30.61 28.52 -8.54
C ILE A 170 -32.14 28.50 -8.44
N ASP A 171 -32.72 27.31 -8.43
CA ASP A 171 -34.16 27.08 -8.32
C ASP A 171 -35.01 27.87 -9.34
N GLY A 172 -34.56 27.94 -10.59
CA GLY A 172 -35.21 28.65 -11.69
C GLY A 172 -34.91 30.15 -11.74
N THR A 173 -33.96 30.63 -10.93
CA THR A 173 -33.56 32.04 -10.84
C THR A 173 -32.11 32.20 -11.27
N ALA A 174 -31.89 33.00 -12.32
CA ALA A 174 -30.55 33.42 -12.72
C ALA A 174 -29.93 34.30 -11.62
N THR A 175 -28.86 33.79 -11.01
CA THR A 175 -28.15 34.40 -9.89
C THR A 175 -26.72 34.67 -10.30
N GLU A 176 -26.24 35.90 -10.07
CA GLU A 176 -24.84 36.25 -10.25
C GLU A 176 -24.05 35.92 -8.98
N LEU A 177 -23.00 35.13 -9.12
CA LEU A 177 -22.08 34.74 -8.06
C LEU A 177 -20.66 35.18 -8.40
N PRO A 178 -19.76 35.31 -7.41
CA PRO A 178 -18.34 35.46 -7.68
C PRO A 178 -17.82 34.30 -8.53
N ALA A 179 -17.00 34.59 -9.55
CA ALA A 179 -16.48 33.55 -10.45
C ALA A 179 -15.48 32.58 -9.78
N TYR A 180 -15.04 32.89 -8.56
CA TYR A 180 -14.24 31.99 -7.73
C TYR A 180 -15.10 31.13 -6.78
N ASP A 181 -16.44 31.15 -6.86
CA ASP A 181 -17.30 30.32 -6.03
C ASP A 181 -17.01 28.82 -6.23
N TRP A 182 -16.71 28.11 -5.14
CA TRP A 182 -16.31 26.71 -5.18
C TRP A 182 -17.42 25.79 -5.69
N GLN A 183 -18.68 25.99 -5.26
CA GLN A 183 -19.79 25.09 -5.57
C GLN A 183 -20.01 24.96 -7.09
N TYR A 184 -19.85 26.08 -7.79
CA TYR A 184 -20.09 26.21 -9.22
C TYR A 184 -18.82 26.31 -10.07
N SER A 185 -17.64 26.08 -9.49
CA SER A 185 -16.36 26.15 -10.20
C SER A 185 -16.14 24.99 -11.17
N GLU A 186 -15.49 25.30 -12.31
CA GLU A 186 -14.95 24.29 -13.22
C GLU A 186 -13.94 23.36 -12.53
N MET A 187 -13.10 23.91 -11.63
CA MET A 187 -12.17 23.15 -10.80
C MET A 187 -12.86 22.04 -9.99
N ARG A 188 -13.93 22.37 -9.25
CA ARG A 188 -14.68 21.40 -8.45
C ARG A 188 -15.34 20.34 -9.33
N SER A 189 -15.90 20.76 -10.47
CA SER A 189 -16.52 19.87 -11.45
C SER A 189 -15.51 18.84 -11.99
N TRP A 190 -14.31 19.29 -12.36
CA TRP A 190 -13.24 18.41 -12.81
C TRP A 190 -12.75 17.48 -11.70
N LEU A 191 -12.51 17.98 -10.49
CA LEU A 191 -12.04 17.18 -9.35
C LEU A 191 -13.01 16.03 -8.99
N ASN A 192 -14.31 16.31 -8.97
CA ASN A 192 -15.34 15.33 -8.56
C ASN A 192 -15.95 14.54 -9.72
N GLY A 193 -15.64 14.91 -10.96
CA GLY A 193 -15.99 14.17 -12.17
C GLY A 193 -14.76 13.50 -12.75
N THR A 194 -14.19 14.11 -13.79
CA THR A 194 -13.08 13.55 -14.58
C THR A 194 -11.90 13.04 -13.75
N PHE A 195 -11.39 13.83 -12.81
CA PHE A 195 -10.26 13.40 -11.98
C PHE A 195 -10.65 12.21 -11.11
N TYR A 196 -11.75 12.30 -10.35
CA TYR A 196 -12.21 11.21 -9.48
C TYR A 196 -12.49 9.91 -10.26
N ASP A 197 -13.11 10.02 -11.43
CA ASP A 197 -13.45 8.89 -12.26
C ASP A 197 -12.25 8.19 -12.89
N ASN A 198 -11.24 8.97 -13.26
CA ASN A 198 -10.02 8.46 -13.86
C ASN A 198 -9.02 7.96 -12.82
N ALA A 199 -8.94 8.64 -11.68
CA ALA A 199 -7.94 8.37 -10.65
C ALA A 199 -8.30 7.17 -9.76
N PHE A 200 -9.59 6.91 -9.55
CA PHE A 200 -10.05 5.87 -8.63
C PHE A 200 -10.90 4.83 -9.36
N ASP A 201 -10.44 3.60 -9.35
CA ASP A 201 -11.20 2.46 -9.84
C ASP A 201 -12.35 2.09 -8.90
N THR A 202 -13.08 1.02 -9.23
CA THR A 202 -14.24 0.60 -8.43
C THR A 202 -13.86 0.24 -6.99
N ALA A 203 -12.68 -0.32 -6.75
CA ALA A 203 -12.25 -0.69 -5.41
C ALA A 203 -11.81 0.55 -4.61
N ALA A 204 -10.99 1.42 -5.22
CA ALA A 204 -10.52 2.66 -4.62
C ALA A 204 -11.67 3.62 -4.28
N LYS A 205 -12.66 3.75 -5.17
CA LYS A 205 -13.86 4.57 -4.93
C LYS A 205 -14.66 4.15 -3.69
N ARG A 206 -14.56 2.89 -3.24
CA ARG A 206 -15.23 2.47 -2.00
C ARG A 206 -14.56 3.07 -0.77
N SER A 207 -13.24 3.25 -0.81
CA SER A 207 -12.43 3.76 0.30
C SER A 207 -12.46 5.28 0.39
N VAL A 208 -12.60 5.99 -0.74
CA VAL A 208 -12.79 7.45 -0.75
C VAL A 208 -14.17 7.83 -0.20
N LEU A 209 -14.18 8.69 0.81
CA LEU A 209 -15.39 9.15 1.47
C LEU A 209 -15.90 10.44 0.83
N LYS A 210 -17.22 10.53 0.65
CA LYS A 210 -17.87 11.80 0.38
C LYS A 210 -18.01 12.57 1.69
N VAL A 211 -17.39 13.73 1.79
CA VAL A 211 -17.43 14.57 2.98
C VAL A 211 -18.12 15.89 2.68
N THR A 212 -18.82 16.43 3.69
CA THR A 212 -19.36 17.78 3.64
C THR A 212 -18.27 18.75 4.09
N THR A 213 -17.80 19.59 3.18
CA THR A 213 -16.87 20.69 3.48
C THR A 213 -17.69 21.91 3.90
N PRO A 214 -17.47 22.45 5.12
CA PRO A 214 -18.19 23.64 5.57
C PRO A 214 -17.90 24.86 4.69
N ALA A 215 -18.89 25.74 4.50
CA ALA A 215 -18.75 26.99 3.73
C ALA A 215 -17.51 27.80 4.16
N ALA A 216 -17.25 27.87 5.47
CA ALA A 216 -16.11 28.58 6.06
C ALA A 216 -14.73 28.05 5.64
N LYS A 217 -14.65 26.85 5.06
CA LYS A 217 -13.43 26.23 4.53
C LYS A 217 -13.37 26.26 3.00
N THR A 218 -14.25 27.02 2.35
CA THR A 218 -14.31 27.14 0.90
C THR A 218 -14.48 28.59 0.48
N THR A 219 -14.50 28.83 -0.82
CA THR A 219 -14.87 30.12 -1.39
C THR A 219 -16.39 30.28 -1.64
N SER A 220 -17.22 29.30 -1.29
CA SER A 220 -18.67 29.35 -1.45
C SER A 220 -19.38 29.67 -0.13
N GLU A 221 -20.58 30.24 -0.23
CA GLU A 221 -21.42 30.60 0.93
C GLU A 221 -22.20 29.41 1.52
N VAL A 222 -22.12 28.24 0.88
CA VAL A 222 -22.84 27.03 1.28
C VAL A 222 -21.88 25.86 1.51
N ASP A 223 -22.32 24.93 2.34
CA ASP A 223 -21.64 23.66 2.52
C ASP A 223 -21.69 22.85 1.22
N THR A 224 -20.61 22.12 0.92
CA THR A 224 -20.53 21.31 -0.30
C THR A 224 -20.09 19.89 0.00
N ASP A 225 -20.78 18.92 -0.59
CA ASP A 225 -20.37 17.51 -0.53
C ASP A 225 -19.36 17.22 -1.64
N ASN A 226 -18.22 16.65 -1.29
CA ASN A 226 -17.12 16.37 -2.23
C ASN A 226 -16.48 15.01 -1.93
N PHE A 227 -16.12 14.26 -2.98
CA PHE A 227 -15.19 13.13 -2.88
C PHE A 227 -13.75 13.62 -2.93
N VAL A 228 -13.50 14.64 -3.74
CA VAL A 228 -12.18 15.23 -3.94
C VAL A 228 -12.31 16.75 -3.78
N GLY A 229 -11.44 17.32 -2.97
CA GLY A 229 -11.38 18.76 -2.72
C GLY A 229 -9.98 19.33 -2.91
N LEU A 230 -9.83 20.60 -2.51
CA LEU A 230 -8.55 21.27 -2.32
C LEU A 230 -8.43 21.69 -0.86
N LEU A 231 -7.20 21.85 -0.39
CA LEU A 231 -6.91 22.27 0.97
C LEU A 231 -7.32 23.73 1.17
N CYS A 232 -7.95 24.07 2.30
CA CYS A 232 -8.16 25.47 2.66
C CYS A 232 -6.89 26.07 3.30
N ALA A 233 -6.82 27.40 3.38
CA ALA A 233 -5.67 28.13 3.94
C ALA A 233 -5.38 27.71 5.39
N ASP A 234 -6.41 27.65 6.25
CA ASP A 234 -6.23 27.26 7.66
C ASP A 234 -5.68 25.83 7.81
N ASP A 235 -6.22 24.88 7.04
CA ASP A 235 -5.73 23.49 7.06
C ASP A 235 -4.33 23.39 6.43
N PHE A 236 -3.99 24.23 5.46
CA PHE A 236 -2.64 24.37 4.92
C PHE A 236 -1.68 24.87 6.00
N THR A 237 -1.96 26.00 6.64
CA THR A 237 -1.12 26.57 7.70
C THR A 237 -0.91 25.58 8.85
N LYS A 238 -1.95 24.83 9.23
CA LYS A 238 -1.88 23.76 10.24
C LYS A 238 -0.91 22.65 9.84
N ASN A 239 -0.89 22.27 8.56
CA ASN A 239 -0.21 21.07 8.08
C ASN A 239 1.04 21.36 7.23
N VAL A 240 1.44 22.61 7.10
CA VAL A 240 2.52 23.04 6.20
C VAL A 240 3.85 22.32 6.48
N SER A 241 4.12 21.97 7.73
CA SER A 241 5.32 21.21 8.13
C SER A 241 5.37 19.78 7.57
N LYS A 242 4.21 19.20 7.22
CA LYS A 242 4.08 17.89 6.57
C LYS A 242 4.14 18.00 5.04
N ILE A 243 3.69 19.13 4.49
CA ILE A 243 3.63 19.41 3.06
C ILE A 243 5.01 19.93 2.60
N LYS A 244 5.97 19.01 2.50
CA LYS A 244 7.32 19.32 2.01
C LYS A 244 7.31 19.61 0.50
N ASP A 245 8.39 20.21 0.00
CA ASP A 245 8.64 20.32 -1.43
C ASP A 245 8.85 18.94 -2.06
N THR A 246 7.83 18.51 -2.76
CA THR A 246 7.79 17.26 -3.50
C THR A 246 7.78 17.51 -5.01
N GLY A 247 7.72 18.77 -5.44
CA GLY A 247 7.64 19.15 -6.85
C GLY A 247 6.33 18.74 -7.51
N ALA A 248 6.43 18.44 -8.81
CA ALA A 248 5.30 18.12 -9.68
C ALA A 248 5.60 16.85 -10.48
N THR A 249 4.55 16.23 -10.99
CA THR A 249 4.65 15.15 -11.97
C THR A 249 5.14 15.68 -13.32
N ASP A 250 5.77 14.83 -14.13
CA ASP A 250 6.13 15.19 -15.51
C ASP A 250 4.87 15.53 -16.32
N TYR A 251 3.77 14.85 -16.02
CA TYR A 251 2.47 15.15 -16.62
C TYR A 251 1.99 16.58 -16.33
N ALA A 252 2.01 17.03 -15.07
CA ALA A 252 1.65 18.41 -14.73
C ALA A 252 2.56 19.44 -15.42
N ILE A 253 3.85 19.14 -15.53
CA ILE A 253 4.82 20.00 -16.24
C ILE A 253 4.45 20.09 -17.73
N ALA A 254 4.08 18.99 -18.36
CA ALA A 254 3.64 18.96 -19.76
C ALA A 254 2.32 19.72 -19.97
N GLN A 255 1.42 19.68 -18.98
CA GLN A 255 0.16 20.43 -18.95
C GLN A 255 0.36 21.94 -18.70
N GLY A 256 1.61 22.41 -18.67
CA GLY A 256 1.92 23.83 -18.62
C GLY A 256 2.01 24.40 -17.22
N LEU A 257 2.32 23.58 -16.22
CA LEU A 257 2.48 24.03 -14.83
C LEU A 257 3.48 25.18 -14.77
N SER A 258 3.04 26.30 -14.20
CA SER A 258 3.92 27.45 -14.05
C SER A 258 5.04 27.13 -13.09
N TYR A 259 6.27 27.41 -13.53
CA TYR A 259 7.47 27.25 -12.75
C TYR A 259 8.14 28.60 -12.56
N ASP A 260 8.17 29.13 -11.32
CA ASP A 260 8.82 30.42 -11.10
C ASP A 260 10.34 30.27 -11.26
N PHE A 261 10.88 30.88 -12.32
CA PHE A 261 12.30 30.89 -12.65
C PHE A 261 13.16 31.77 -11.73
N ASN A 262 12.56 32.53 -10.82
CA ASN A 262 13.31 33.30 -9.83
C ASN A 262 14.13 32.38 -8.91
N GLU A 263 15.02 32.97 -8.10
CA GLU A 263 15.99 32.26 -7.21
C GLU A 263 15.38 31.15 -6.34
N TYR A 264 14.06 31.13 -6.17
CA TYR A 264 13.34 30.25 -5.27
C TYR A 264 12.77 28.97 -5.90
N LYS A 265 12.72 28.80 -7.24
CA LYS A 265 12.40 27.53 -7.92
C LYS A 265 11.23 26.74 -7.32
N PHE A 266 9.99 27.21 -7.49
CA PHE A 266 8.79 26.52 -7.01
C PHE A 266 7.63 26.62 -8.01
N SER A 267 6.64 25.76 -7.83
CA SER A 267 5.36 25.83 -8.55
C SER A 267 4.23 26.18 -7.58
N ASN A 268 3.23 26.90 -8.08
CA ASN A 268 2.03 27.26 -7.32
C ASN A 268 0.94 26.23 -7.52
N TYR A 269 0.15 25.96 -6.47
CA TYR A 269 -1.07 25.16 -6.57
C TYR A 269 -2.23 25.80 -5.81
N TRP A 270 -3.45 25.57 -6.29
CA TRP A 270 -4.66 26.18 -5.74
C TRP A 270 -5.02 25.69 -4.33
N LEU A 271 -5.49 26.62 -3.51
CA LEU A 271 -6.14 26.40 -2.22
C LEU A 271 -7.62 26.80 -2.31
N ASN A 272 -8.50 26.11 -1.57
CA ASN A 272 -9.92 26.44 -1.48
C ASN A 272 -10.17 27.49 -0.40
N SER A 273 -9.67 28.71 -0.62
CA SER A 273 -9.90 29.83 0.30
C SER A 273 -9.91 31.14 -0.47
N PRO A 274 -10.65 32.15 0.00
CA PRO A 274 -10.58 33.48 -0.57
C PRO A 274 -9.19 34.07 -0.34
N ALA A 275 -8.68 34.84 -1.30
CA ALA A 275 -7.41 35.55 -1.12
C ALA A 275 -7.49 36.59 0.02
N VAL A 276 -6.42 36.68 0.80
CA VAL A 276 -6.26 37.59 1.96
C VAL A 276 -6.19 39.05 1.51
N GLU A 277 -6.78 40.00 2.25
CA GLU A 277 -6.69 41.46 2.03
C GLU A 277 -5.21 41.98 2.10
N GLY A 278 -4.77 42.89 1.20
CA GLY A 278 -3.34 43.15 0.87
C GLY A 278 -2.63 42.51 -0.37
N SER A 279 -3.02 41.35 -0.93
CA SER A 279 -2.49 40.72 -2.16
C SER A 279 -2.38 41.61 -3.42
N PHE A 280 -1.33 41.42 -4.22
CA PHE A 280 -0.95 42.30 -5.34
C PHE A 280 -1.93 42.26 -6.55
N TYR A 281 -2.75 41.20 -6.66
CA TYR A 281 -3.67 40.92 -7.77
C TYR A 281 -5.11 40.64 -7.31
N PHE A 282 -5.67 41.49 -6.46
CA PHE A 282 -7.01 41.33 -5.89
C PHE A 282 -8.20 41.15 -6.82
N GLY A 283 -8.02 41.37 -8.12
CA GLY A 283 -9.08 41.32 -9.11
C GLY A 283 -9.50 39.93 -9.56
N TYR A 284 -8.77 38.88 -9.19
CA TYR A 284 -9.05 37.54 -9.69
C TYR A 284 -8.61 36.51 -8.64
N ARG A 285 -9.42 36.29 -7.60
CA ARG A 285 -8.95 35.73 -6.32
C ARG A 285 -8.99 34.21 -6.26
N GLY A 286 -8.11 33.53 -6.99
CA GLY A 286 -7.72 32.17 -6.63
C GLY A 286 -6.52 32.22 -5.67
N TYR A 287 -6.64 31.56 -4.51
CA TYR A 287 -5.57 31.52 -3.51
C TYR A 287 -4.62 30.36 -3.81
N VAL A 288 -3.31 30.57 -3.67
CA VAL A 288 -2.31 29.54 -3.98
C VAL A 288 -1.32 29.32 -2.85
N ALA A 289 -0.75 28.12 -2.80
CA ALA A 289 0.43 27.81 -2.00
C ALA A 289 1.60 27.39 -2.91
N SER A 290 2.81 27.50 -2.39
CA SER A 290 4.00 27.02 -3.10
C SER A 290 4.27 25.54 -2.82
N SER A 291 4.87 24.86 -3.79
CA SER A 291 5.40 23.50 -3.59
C SER A 291 6.35 23.43 -2.39
N ARG A 292 7.06 24.52 -2.06
CA ARG A 292 8.05 24.60 -0.98
C ARG A 292 7.50 24.57 0.45
N GLY A 293 6.18 24.52 0.64
CA GLY A 293 5.60 24.50 1.97
C GLY A 293 5.77 25.84 2.69
N TYR A 294 5.69 26.95 1.96
CA TYR A 294 5.42 28.26 2.54
C TYR A 294 4.21 28.85 1.86
N GLU A 295 3.35 29.50 2.65
CA GLU A 295 2.21 30.23 2.16
C GLU A 295 2.73 31.41 1.33
N ILE A 296 2.38 31.42 0.05
CA ILE A 296 2.55 32.61 -0.77
C ILE A 296 1.17 33.25 -0.79
N HIS A 297 0.99 34.33 -0.04
CA HIS A 297 -0.26 35.10 0.03
C HIS A 297 -0.59 35.85 -1.28
N ASP A 298 -0.35 35.20 -2.43
CA ASP A 298 -0.55 35.80 -3.73
C ASP A 298 -1.84 35.30 -4.37
N ALA A 299 -2.53 36.23 -5.03
CA ALA A 299 -3.75 35.94 -5.75
C ALA A 299 -3.37 35.65 -7.21
N MET A 300 -3.79 34.50 -7.75
CA MET A 300 -3.59 34.19 -9.16
C MET A 300 -4.91 34.28 -9.92
N PRO A 301 -4.90 34.73 -11.20
CA PRO A 301 -6.11 34.85 -11.98
C PRO A 301 -6.94 33.57 -12.02
N ILE A 302 -8.26 33.66 -11.84
CA ILE A 302 -9.12 32.46 -11.81
C ILE A 302 -9.07 31.65 -13.12
N ASP A 303 -8.72 32.28 -14.23
CA ASP A 303 -8.53 31.66 -15.54
C ASP A 303 -7.09 31.22 -15.80
N PHE A 304 -6.23 31.28 -14.78
CA PHE A 304 -4.83 30.85 -14.87
C PHE A 304 -4.75 29.33 -15.02
N THR A 305 -4.64 28.88 -16.28
CA THR A 305 -4.58 27.46 -16.64
C THR A 305 -3.33 26.76 -16.14
N SER A 306 -2.23 27.50 -15.90
CA SER A 306 -0.96 26.98 -15.40
C SER A 306 -0.91 26.81 -13.87
N GLY A 307 -2.04 26.98 -13.17
CA GLY A 307 -2.15 26.76 -11.73
C GLY A 307 -2.17 25.28 -11.39
N GLY A 308 -1.25 24.84 -10.54
CA GLY A 308 -1.14 23.44 -10.14
C GLY A 308 -2.31 22.97 -9.28
N VAL A 309 -2.56 21.66 -9.31
CA VAL A 309 -3.59 21.02 -8.49
C VAL A 309 -2.95 19.99 -7.57
N ARG A 310 -3.21 20.11 -6.27
CA ARG A 310 -2.95 19.09 -5.26
C ARG A 310 -4.27 18.64 -4.62
N PRO A 311 -4.87 17.55 -5.13
CA PRO A 311 -6.11 17.03 -4.60
C PRO A 311 -6.01 16.64 -3.13
N VAL A 312 -7.12 16.84 -2.41
CA VAL A 312 -7.34 16.36 -1.04
C VAL A 312 -8.49 15.37 -1.05
N ILE A 313 -8.31 14.23 -0.39
CA ILE A 313 -9.34 13.21 -0.22
C ILE A 313 -9.46 12.82 1.25
N TYR A 314 -10.62 12.26 1.59
CA TYR A 314 -10.84 11.62 2.87
C TYR A 314 -11.06 10.14 2.65
N VAL A 315 -10.46 9.30 3.49
CA VAL A 315 -10.61 7.84 3.39
C VAL A 315 -11.02 7.24 4.73
N GLY A 316 -11.84 6.21 4.69
CA GLY A 316 -12.21 5.42 5.87
C GLY A 316 -11.14 4.37 6.17
N THR A 317 -10.58 4.36 7.39
CA THR A 317 -9.59 3.37 7.81
C THR A 317 -10.19 2.00 8.04
N ASP A 318 -11.50 1.92 8.28
CA ASP A 318 -12.29 0.68 8.30
C ASP A 318 -12.30 -0.03 6.94
N LYS A 319 -11.95 0.69 5.86
CA LYS A 319 -11.87 0.20 4.50
C LYS A 319 -10.43 -0.03 4.02
N ALA A 320 -9.44 0.28 4.84
CA ALA A 320 -8.03 0.02 4.53
C ALA A 320 -7.70 -1.46 4.73
N GLU A 321 -6.77 -2.01 3.95
CA GLU A 321 -6.16 -3.28 4.33
C GLU A 321 -5.40 -3.05 5.63
N VAL A 322 -5.71 -3.83 6.66
CA VAL A 322 -4.94 -3.77 7.91
C VAL A 322 -3.60 -4.47 7.66
N VAL A 323 -2.60 -3.72 7.21
CA VAL A 323 -1.21 -4.16 7.23
C VAL A 323 -0.73 -4.09 8.68
N LEU A 324 -0.88 -5.19 9.41
CA LEU A 324 -0.39 -5.31 10.78
C LEU A 324 1.13 -5.05 10.79
N THR A 325 1.60 -4.22 11.72
CA THR A 325 3.03 -4.14 12.03
C THR A 325 3.52 -5.49 12.57
N ASP A 326 4.80 -5.80 12.42
CA ASP A 326 5.33 -7.11 12.86
C ASP A 326 5.11 -7.35 14.37
N ASP A 327 5.19 -6.30 15.19
CA ASP A 327 4.88 -6.34 16.63
C ASP A 327 3.40 -6.68 16.91
N GLN A 328 2.47 -6.12 16.12
CA GLN A 328 1.02 -6.40 16.26
C GLN A 328 0.64 -7.79 15.72
N LYS A 329 1.36 -8.31 14.73
CA LYS A 329 1.23 -9.71 14.30
C LYS A 329 1.67 -10.65 15.41
N GLU A 330 2.76 -10.33 16.09
CA GLU A 330 3.32 -11.11 17.18
C GLU A 330 2.39 -11.13 18.42
N ASP A 331 1.85 -9.99 18.84
CA ASP A 331 0.92 -9.92 19.98
C ASP A 331 -0.39 -10.69 19.75
N ASN A 332 -0.98 -10.57 18.55
CA ASN A 332 -2.18 -11.32 18.18
C ASN A 332 -1.92 -12.84 18.07
N LEU A 333 -0.72 -13.22 17.64
CA LEU A 333 -0.25 -14.61 17.65
C LEU A 333 -0.18 -15.15 19.08
N TYR A 334 0.34 -14.38 20.04
CA TYR A 334 0.42 -14.78 21.45
C TYR A 334 -0.93 -14.95 22.13
N ASP A 335 -1.91 -14.09 21.85
CA ASP A 335 -3.25 -14.21 22.44
C ASP A 335 -4.06 -15.36 21.83
N GLY A 336 -3.91 -15.60 20.52
CA GLY A 336 -4.41 -16.81 19.86
C GLY A 336 -3.80 -18.10 20.44
N LEU A 337 -2.49 -18.10 20.73
CA LEU A 337 -1.79 -19.21 21.38
C LEU A 337 -2.28 -19.46 22.83
N LYS A 338 -2.60 -18.41 23.60
CA LYS A 338 -3.14 -18.56 24.96
C LYS A 338 -4.51 -19.24 24.96
N ILE A 339 -5.40 -18.81 24.07
CA ILE A 339 -6.75 -19.39 23.94
C ILE A 339 -6.65 -20.84 23.43
N GLY A 340 -5.81 -21.08 22.41
CA GLY A 340 -5.51 -22.42 21.92
C GLY A 340 -4.94 -23.34 23.00
N GLY A 341 -4.01 -22.83 23.82
CA GLY A 341 -3.38 -23.55 24.94
C GLY A 341 -4.38 -23.96 26.04
N ILE A 342 -5.36 -23.13 26.35
CA ILE A 342 -6.42 -23.44 27.32
C ILE A 342 -7.33 -24.57 26.80
N VAL A 343 -7.69 -24.53 25.51
CA VAL A 343 -8.51 -25.58 24.87
C VAL A 343 -7.73 -26.91 24.76
N LEU A 344 -6.44 -26.86 24.42
CA LEU A 344 -5.52 -28.00 24.37
C LEU A 344 -5.39 -28.70 25.74
N ALA A 345 -5.29 -27.93 26.83
CA ALA A 345 -5.22 -28.47 28.19
C ALA A 345 -6.51 -29.21 28.58
N VAL A 346 -7.69 -28.66 28.25
CA VAL A 346 -8.98 -29.27 28.58
C VAL A 346 -9.22 -30.57 27.80
N VAL A 347 -8.89 -30.60 26.50
CA VAL A 347 -9.06 -31.81 25.66
C VAL A 347 -8.07 -32.91 26.05
N GLY A 348 -6.82 -32.55 26.36
CA GLY A 348 -5.81 -33.50 26.86
C GLY A 348 -6.21 -34.17 28.17
N VAL A 349 -6.77 -33.39 29.11
CA VAL A 349 -7.24 -33.90 30.42
C VAL A 349 -8.44 -34.84 30.25
N ILE A 350 -9.37 -34.53 29.36
CA ILE A 350 -10.54 -35.39 29.09
C ILE A 350 -10.13 -36.70 28.39
N GLY A 351 -9.21 -36.64 27.42
CA GLY A 351 -8.71 -37.83 26.71
C GLY A 351 -7.99 -38.82 27.64
N VAL A 352 -7.17 -38.31 28.57
CA VAL A 352 -6.49 -39.13 29.59
C VAL A 352 -7.50 -39.74 30.57
N ALA A 353 -8.51 -38.97 31.00
CA ALA A 353 -9.54 -39.47 31.90
C ALA A 353 -10.36 -40.62 31.26
N VAL A 354 -10.73 -40.50 29.98
CA VAL A 354 -11.47 -41.54 29.24
C VAL A 354 -10.62 -42.81 29.05
N ALA A 355 -9.33 -42.67 28.73
CA ALA A 355 -8.42 -43.81 28.59
C ALA A 355 -8.27 -44.60 29.92
N VAL A 356 -8.13 -43.89 31.05
CA VAL A 356 -8.06 -44.51 32.38
C VAL A 356 -9.36 -45.24 32.75
N ILE A 357 -10.52 -44.66 32.40
CA ILE A 357 -11.83 -45.30 32.67
C ILE A 357 -12.01 -46.58 31.84
N LEU A 358 -11.61 -46.55 30.57
CA LEU A 358 -11.70 -47.71 29.68
C LEU A 358 -10.73 -48.84 30.08
N ASP A 359 -9.52 -48.51 30.52
CA ASP A 359 -8.54 -49.49 30.99
C ASP A 359 -8.96 -50.16 32.31
N LYS A 360 -9.52 -49.38 33.25
CA LYS A 360 -10.15 -49.93 34.46
C LYS A 360 -11.29 -50.89 34.15
N LYS A 361 -12.10 -50.57 33.13
CA LYS A 361 -13.21 -51.42 32.69
C LYS A 361 -12.70 -52.71 32.03
N HIS A 362 -11.69 -52.60 31.16
CA HIS A 362 -11.04 -53.76 30.54
C HIS A 362 -10.45 -54.71 31.60
N CYS A 363 -9.77 -54.17 32.61
CA CYS A 363 -9.23 -54.96 33.71
C CYS A 363 -10.33 -55.68 34.49
N LYS A 364 -11.44 -54.99 34.81
CA LYS A 364 -12.59 -55.58 35.52
C LYS A 364 -13.28 -56.69 34.72
N GLU A 365 -13.45 -56.53 33.41
CA GLU A 365 -14.11 -57.52 32.55
C GLU A 365 -13.27 -58.78 32.33
N ASN A 366 -11.95 -58.70 32.47
CA ASN A 366 -11.02 -59.82 32.30
C ASN A 366 -10.43 -60.35 33.61
N GLY A 367 -10.96 -59.92 34.77
CA GLY A 367 -10.50 -60.37 36.08
C GLY A 367 -9.07 -59.97 36.43
N ILE A 368 -8.55 -58.90 35.82
CA ILE A 368 -7.19 -58.38 36.03
C ILE A 368 -7.23 -57.34 37.15
N ASP A 369 -6.33 -57.45 38.14
CA ASP A 369 -6.17 -56.39 39.15
C ASP A 369 -5.50 -55.16 38.54
N TYR A 370 -6.29 -54.11 38.35
CA TYR A 370 -5.86 -52.83 37.80
C TYR A 370 -4.66 -52.21 38.54
N LYS A 371 -4.53 -52.42 39.86
CA LYS A 371 -3.41 -51.85 40.64
C LYS A 371 -2.05 -52.47 40.27
N THR A 372 -2.06 -53.64 39.67
CA THR A 372 -0.86 -54.37 39.23
C THR A 372 -0.76 -54.48 37.70
N HIS A 373 -1.75 -53.96 36.97
CA HIS A 373 -1.78 -54.00 35.51
C HIS A 373 -0.78 -53.02 34.91
N LYS A 374 0.17 -53.54 34.12
CA LYS A 374 0.97 -52.72 33.18
C LYS A 374 0.31 -52.81 31.81
N PRO A 375 -0.17 -51.69 31.23
CA PRO A 375 -0.86 -51.73 29.94
C PRO A 375 0.06 -52.33 28.87
N GLY A 376 -0.43 -53.37 28.18
CA GLY A 376 0.35 -54.05 27.15
C GLY A 376 0.61 -53.15 25.94
N LYS A 377 1.73 -53.38 25.21
CA LYS A 377 2.14 -52.60 24.03
C LYS A 377 1.03 -52.38 22.98
N LYS A 378 0.04 -53.28 22.90
CA LYS A 378 -1.12 -53.15 22.00
C LYS A 378 -2.15 -52.11 22.44
N PHE A 379 -2.30 -51.83 23.74
CA PHE A 379 -3.18 -50.76 24.25
C PHE A 379 -2.59 -49.38 23.93
N VAL A 380 -1.26 -49.24 24.09
CA VAL A 380 -0.51 -48.02 23.70
C VAL A 380 -0.55 -47.81 22.18
N ALA A 381 -0.44 -48.87 21.38
CA ALA A 381 -0.43 -48.79 19.92
C ALA A 381 -1.79 -48.42 19.28
N VAL A 382 -2.92 -48.55 20.00
CA VAL A 382 -4.24 -48.13 19.50
C VAL A 382 -4.54 -46.67 19.89
N PHE A 383 -4.03 -46.19 21.02
CA PHE A 383 -4.28 -44.83 21.49
C PHE A 383 -3.23 -43.80 21.07
N ALA A 384 -1.97 -44.21 20.84
CA ALA A 384 -0.94 -43.32 20.31
C ALA A 384 -1.27 -42.75 18.91
N PRO A 385 -1.86 -43.52 17.96
CA PRO A 385 -2.34 -42.97 16.70
C PRO A 385 -3.54 -42.06 16.87
N ALA A 386 -4.45 -42.30 17.83
CA ALA A 386 -5.60 -41.44 18.07
C ALA A 386 -5.18 -40.07 18.63
N LEU A 387 -4.16 -40.02 19.48
CA LEU A 387 -3.53 -38.77 19.92
C LEU A 387 -2.77 -38.09 18.76
N ALA A 388 -2.05 -38.85 17.94
CA ALA A 388 -1.31 -38.33 16.80
C ALA A 388 -2.23 -37.81 15.68
N ILE A 389 -3.36 -38.45 15.41
CA ILE A 389 -4.35 -38.02 14.42
C ILE A 389 -5.11 -36.78 14.91
N ALA A 390 -5.34 -36.64 16.22
CA ALA A 390 -5.85 -35.40 16.79
C ALA A 390 -4.85 -34.25 16.63
N VAL A 391 -3.55 -34.50 16.84
CA VAL A 391 -2.47 -33.52 16.63
C VAL A 391 -2.28 -33.17 15.15
N ILE A 392 -2.33 -34.15 14.24
CA ILE A 392 -2.21 -33.95 12.79
C ILE A 392 -3.45 -33.26 12.20
N GLY A 393 -4.64 -33.60 12.70
CA GLY A 393 -5.88 -32.90 12.37
C GLY A 393 -5.90 -31.45 12.90
N MET A 394 -5.30 -31.19 14.06
CA MET A 394 -5.13 -29.85 14.64
C MET A 394 -4.17 -28.96 13.84
N VAL A 395 -3.11 -29.51 13.24
CA VAL A 395 -2.19 -28.75 12.37
C VAL A 395 -2.84 -28.45 11.01
N MET A 396 -3.65 -29.36 10.46
CA MET A 396 -4.27 -29.15 9.14
C MET A 396 -5.51 -28.24 9.15
N PHE A 397 -6.14 -27.98 10.31
CA PHE A 397 -7.35 -27.13 10.39
C PHE A 397 -7.10 -25.70 10.88
N ALA A 398 -5.99 -25.44 11.58
CA ALA A 398 -5.62 -24.09 11.99
C ALA A 398 -4.81 -23.33 10.92
N TYR A 399 -4.27 -24.05 9.93
CA TYR A 399 -3.36 -23.49 8.91
C TYR A 399 -3.99 -23.02 7.58
N PRO A 400 -5.22 -23.38 7.15
CA PRO A 400 -5.72 -22.94 5.84
C PRO A 400 -6.53 -21.64 5.83
N VAL A 401 -6.69 -20.92 6.94
CA VAL A 401 -7.59 -19.73 6.99
C VAL A 401 -6.88 -18.41 6.70
N VAL A 402 -5.54 -18.36 6.69
CA VAL A 402 -4.82 -17.10 6.40
C VAL A 402 -3.60 -17.44 5.55
N LEU A 403 -3.65 -17.06 4.27
CA LEU A 403 -2.56 -16.75 3.31
C LEU A 403 -2.90 -17.30 1.93
N ASN A 404 -3.57 -16.45 1.13
CA ASN A 404 -3.41 -16.47 -0.32
C ASN A 404 -1.97 -16.02 -0.63
N GLY A 405 -1.15 -16.95 -1.14
CA GLY A 405 0.24 -16.66 -1.49
C GLY A 405 1.17 -17.86 -1.32
N GLY A 406 1.05 -18.83 -2.24
CA GLY A 406 2.03 -19.88 -2.57
C GLY A 406 2.96 -20.39 -1.45
N PHE A 407 2.56 -21.45 -0.75
CA PHE A 407 3.47 -22.22 0.10
C PHE A 407 3.89 -23.54 -0.59
N SER A 408 5.17 -23.63 -0.98
CA SER A 408 5.88 -24.87 -1.26
C SER A 408 6.35 -25.51 0.06
N GLY A 409 5.41 -26.13 0.78
CA GLY A 409 5.66 -26.73 2.09
C GLY A 409 6.15 -28.18 2.04
N PHE A 410 7.47 -28.38 1.96
CA PHE A 410 8.17 -29.41 2.72
C PHE A 410 9.48 -28.81 3.27
N GLY A 411 9.41 -28.27 4.50
CA GLY A 411 10.54 -28.15 5.44
C GLY A 411 11.86 -27.54 4.96
N GLY A 412 11.84 -26.44 4.20
CA GLY A 412 13.05 -25.67 3.86
C GLY A 412 13.27 -24.47 4.78
N ALA A 413 14.52 -24.05 4.97
CA ALA A 413 14.84 -22.74 5.55
C ALA A 413 14.30 -21.62 4.62
N PRO A 414 14.01 -20.41 5.14
CA PRO A 414 13.48 -19.32 4.32
C PRO A 414 14.44 -18.92 3.19
N ALA A 415 13.91 -18.32 2.13
CA ALA A 415 14.72 -17.77 1.04
C ALA A 415 15.61 -16.62 1.54
N PRO A 416 16.86 -16.50 1.07
CA PRO A 416 17.79 -15.45 1.50
C PRO A 416 17.45 -14.06 0.97
N ASP A 417 16.23 -13.77 0.52
CA ASP A 417 15.87 -12.48 -0.09
C ASP A 417 16.21 -11.29 0.83
N GLY A 418 16.94 -10.31 0.31
CA GLY A 418 17.39 -9.12 1.06
C GLY A 418 18.90 -8.89 1.08
N ILE A 419 19.33 -7.92 1.91
CA ILE A 419 20.73 -7.45 1.99
C ILE A 419 21.37 -7.95 3.29
N TYR A 420 22.54 -8.58 3.19
CA TYR A 420 23.30 -9.13 4.31
C TYR A 420 24.68 -8.49 4.38
N VAL A 421 25.05 -7.99 5.56
CA VAL A 421 26.28 -7.21 5.75
C VAL A 421 27.12 -7.79 6.88
N GLN A 422 28.44 -7.84 6.67
CA GLN A 422 29.43 -8.12 7.70
C GLN A 422 30.39 -6.92 7.82
N ILE A 423 30.55 -6.41 9.04
CA ILE A 423 31.41 -5.25 9.35
C ILE A 423 32.72 -5.77 9.95
N GLY A 424 33.87 -5.26 9.49
CA GLY A 424 35.19 -5.58 10.04
C GLY A 424 35.75 -6.95 9.65
N SER A 425 35.57 -7.37 8.39
CA SER A 425 36.08 -8.66 7.90
C SER A 425 37.59 -8.65 7.62
N ASP A 426 38.30 -9.68 8.09
CA ASP A 426 39.71 -9.93 7.75
C ASP A 426 39.80 -10.75 6.45
N SER A 427 40.66 -10.34 5.51
CA SER A 427 40.86 -11.05 4.24
C SER A 427 41.59 -12.40 4.36
N GLY A 428 42.04 -12.76 5.57
CA GLY A 428 42.64 -14.06 5.88
C GLY A 428 44.04 -14.29 5.30
N ASP A 429 44.59 -13.34 4.55
CA ASP A 429 45.86 -13.40 3.81
C ASP A 429 46.89 -12.34 4.26
N GLY A 430 46.61 -11.62 5.37
CA GLY A 430 47.60 -10.82 6.09
C GLY A 430 47.86 -9.41 5.52
N TRP A 431 47.05 -8.94 4.57
CA TRP A 431 47.02 -7.54 4.11
C TRP A 431 45.74 -6.85 4.64
N VAL A 432 45.81 -5.52 4.84
CA VAL A 432 44.92 -4.76 5.73
C VAL A 432 43.43 -4.69 5.32
N GLN A 433 42.58 -5.00 6.31
CA GLN A 433 41.16 -4.69 6.59
C GLN A 433 40.20 -4.37 5.44
N VAL A 434 39.25 -5.30 5.21
CA VAL A 434 37.98 -4.99 4.57
C VAL A 434 37.05 -4.38 5.63
N GLY A 435 36.65 -3.13 5.44
CA GLY A 435 35.79 -2.44 6.40
C GLY A 435 34.36 -3.01 6.42
N LEU A 436 33.88 -3.47 5.27
CA LEU A 436 32.53 -4.00 5.09
C LEU A 436 32.43 -4.94 3.88
N THR A 437 31.78 -6.09 4.03
CA THR A 437 31.36 -6.97 2.93
C THR A 437 29.85 -7.12 2.90
N ALA A 438 29.26 -7.16 1.70
CA ALA A 438 27.81 -7.24 1.54
C ALA A 438 27.38 -8.20 0.42
N TYR A 439 26.27 -8.92 0.68
CA TYR A 439 25.51 -9.68 -0.29
C TYR A 439 24.10 -9.11 -0.43
N LYS A 440 23.56 -9.09 -1.66
CA LYS A 440 22.14 -8.83 -1.92
C LYS A 440 21.57 -9.98 -2.72
N PHE A 441 20.58 -10.68 -2.20
CA PHE A 441 19.86 -11.74 -2.91
C PHE A 441 18.49 -11.21 -3.30
N ASP A 442 18.11 -11.44 -4.55
CA ASP A 442 16.80 -11.10 -5.07
C ASP A 442 15.97 -12.37 -5.28
N SER A 443 14.66 -12.28 -5.03
CA SER A 443 13.66 -13.31 -5.24
C SER A 443 13.62 -13.89 -6.66
N ASN A 444 14.15 -13.16 -7.65
CA ASN A 444 14.29 -13.61 -9.04
C ASN A 444 15.51 -14.56 -9.29
N GLY A 445 16.28 -14.90 -8.25
CA GLY A 445 17.43 -15.80 -8.33
C GLY A 445 18.78 -15.11 -8.59
N THR A 446 18.81 -13.78 -8.59
CA THR A 446 20.03 -12.97 -8.76
C THR A 446 20.71 -12.69 -7.44
N VAL A 447 22.04 -12.65 -7.42
CA VAL A 447 22.83 -12.24 -6.26
C VAL A 447 23.91 -11.24 -6.64
N TYR A 448 24.11 -10.24 -5.78
CA TYR A 448 25.17 -9.24 -5.89
C TYR A 448 26.13 -9.34 -4.70
N TYR A 449 27.40 -9.06 -4.94
CA TYR A 449 28.46 -9.06 -3.94
C TYR A 449 29.39 -7.86 -4.11
N THR A 450 29.80 -7.26 -2.98
CA THR A 450 30.79 -6.19 -2.96
C THR A 450 31.64 -6.17 -1.69
N ASP A 451 32.89 -5.71 -1.87
CA ASP A 451 33.88 -5.44 -0.82
C ASP A 451 34.16 -3.94 -0.75
N TYR A 452 34.10 -3.37 0.45
CA TYR A 452 34.47 -1.97 0.72
C TYR A 452 35.80 -1.88 1.48
N TYR A 453 36.75 -1.17 0.88
CA TYR A 453 38.01 -0.76 1.52
C TYR A 453 37.95 0.73 1.87
N ASP A 454 38.73 1.15 2.86
CA ASP A 454 38.82 2.54 3.32
C ASP A 454 39.32 3.43 2.16
N GLY A 455 38.39 3.99 1.37
CA GLY A 455 38.66 4.71 0.12
C GLY A 455 37.74 4.39 -1.08
N GLY A 456 36.88 3.35 -1.01
CA GLY A 456 35.88 3.05 -2.04
C GLY A 456 35.60 1.56 -2.26
N SER A 457 34.50 1.26 -2.97
CA SER A 457 34.15 -0.10 -3.41
C SER A 457 35.10 -0.58 -4.50
N THR A 458 35.76 -1.72 -4.32
CA THR A 458 36.79 -2.18 -5.26
C THR A 458 36.32 -3.28 -6.21
N ASN A 459 35.30 -4.07 -5.86
CA ASN A 459 34.88 -5.24 -6.66
C ASN A 459 33.37 -5.46 -6.61
N TRP A 460 32.65 -5.10 -7.68
CA TRP A 460 31.25 -5.48 -7.87
C TRP A 460 31.14 -6.77 -8.67
N ARG A 461 30.35 -7.72 -8.17
CA ARG A 461 30.03 -8.96 -8.88
C ARG A 461 28.55 -9.24 -8.84
N SER A 462 28.02 -9.77 -9.94
CA SER A 462 26.69 -10.36 -10.00
C SER A 462 26.79 -11.84 -10.36
N GLY A 463 25.80 -12.61 -9.92
CA GLY A 463 25.75 -14.04 -10.14
C GLY A 463 24.33 -14.57 -9.96
N THR A 464 24.23 -15.89 -9.85
CA THR A 464 22.98 -16.58 -9.54
C THR A 464 23.10 -17.35 -8.24
N TRP A 465 21.97 -17.60 -7.60
CA TRP A 465 21.92 -18.44 -6.40
C TRP A 465 20.83 -19.51 -6.51
N THR A 466 21.04 -20.60 -5.78
CA THR A 466 20.06 -21.67 -5.60
C THR A 466 20.06 -22.11 -4.15
N GLN A 467 18.95 -22.67 -3.66
CA GLN A 467 18.83 -23.09 -2.28
C GLN A 467 18.32 -24.52 -2.16
N SER A 468 18.89 -25.26 -1.20
CA SER A 468 18.45 -26.58 -0.78
C SER A 468 18.49 -26.65 0.75
N GLY A 469 17.31 -26.62 1.37
CA GLY A 469 17.19 -26.49 2.82
C GLY A 469 17.80 -25.16 3.31
N SER A 470 18.72 -25.22 4.27
CA SER A 470 19.47 -24.07 4.77
C SER A 470 20.69 -23.70 3.93
N ASN A 471 21.06 -24.50 2.92
CA ASN A 471 22.27 -24.26 2.13
C ASN A 471 21.94 -23.47 0.86
N ILE A 472 22.70 -22.40 0.63
CA ILE A 472 22.60 -21.51 -0.53
C ILE A 472 23.87 -21.67 -1.34
N THR A 473 23.75 -22.04 -2.61
CA THR A 473 24.87 -22.13 -3.55
C THR A 473 24.86 -20.89 -4.44
N VAL A 474 25.89 -20.06 -4.31
CA VAL A 474 26.09 -18.83 -5.07
C VAL A 474 27.14 -19.05 -6.15
N THR A 475 26.85 -18.67 -7.39
CA THR A 475 27.77 -18.81 -8.53
C THR A 475 27.99 -17.46 -9.21
N PHE A 476 29.23 -16.98 -9.19
CA PHE A 476 29.63 -15.77 -9.91
C PHE A 476 30.28 -16.15 -11.25
N SER A 477 29.81 -15.56 -12.36
CA SER A 477 30.35 -15.79 -13.70
C SER A 477 31.45 -14.77 -14.05
N GLY A 478 32.41 -15.17 -14.90
CA GLY A 478 33.51 -14.31 -15.36
C GLY A 478 34.86 -15.05 -15.47
N THR A 479 35.92 -14.33 -15.87
CA THR A 479 37.28 -14.87 -16.10
C THR A 479 37.89 -15.56 -14.88
N TRP A 480 37.40 -15.23 -13.68
CA TRP A 480 37.73 -15.86 -12.40
C TRP A 480 36.46 -16.23 -11.63
N GLY A 481 35.50 -16.86 -12.32
CA GLY A 481 34.26 -17.34 -11.71
C GLY A 481 34.52 -18.37 -10.62
N PHE A 482 33.74 -18.31 -9.55
CA PHE A 482 33.83 -19.25 -8.43
C PHE A 482 32.44 -19.48 -7.83
N THR A 483 32.28 -20.63 -7.18
CA THR A 483 31.05 -21.02 -6.49
C THR A 483 31.30 -21.08 -4.99
N VAL A 484 30.35 -20.59 -4.22
CA VAL A 484 30.40 -20.60 -2.76
C VAL A 484 29.13 -21.20 -2.20
N THR A 485 29.27 -21.95 -1.10
CA THR A 485 28.15 -22.35 -0.25
C THR A 485 28.04 -21.44 0.97
N CYS A 486 26.87 -20.84 1.13
CA CYS A 486 26.46 -20.13 2.34
C CYS A 486 25.38 -20.95 3.06
N THR A 487 25.16 -20.68 4.34
CA THR A 487 24.07 -21.28 5.12
C THR A 487 23.23 -20.18 5.74
N ILE A 488 21.91 -20.25 5.58
CA ILE A 488 20.95 -19.34 6.24
C ILE A 488 20.37 -20.01 7.48
N ASN A 489 20.24 -19.24 8.56
CA ASN A 489 19.60 -19.73 9.78
C ASN A 489 18.08 -19.89 9.58
N SER A 490 17.41 -20.50 10.56
CA SER A 490 15.97 -20.77 10.48
C SER A 490 15.10 -19.51 10.50
N SER A 491 15.60 -18.37 10.99
CA SER A 491 14.87 -17.10 11.01
C SER A 491 15.04 -16.27 9.74
N GLY A 492 16.09 -16.54 8.96
CA GLY A 492 16.42 -15.77 7.75
C GLY A 492 17.33 -14.57 7.99
N ASP A 493 17.70 -14.27 9.25
CA ASP A 493 18.38 -13.01 9.59
C ASP A 493 19.90 -13.09 9.53
N THR A 494 20.45 -14.30 9.44
CA THR A 494 21.89 -14.52 9.45
C THR A 494 22.31 -15.47 8.34
N LEU A 495 23.29 -15.01 7.55
CA LEU A 495 23.95 -15.79 6.52
C LEU A 495 25.38 -16.11 6.97
N SER A 496 25.77 -17.38 6.91
CA SER A 496 27.12 -17.83 7.23
C SER A 496 27.88 -18.27 5.98
N TYR A 497 29.08 -17.72 5.76
CA TYR A 497 29.98 -18.13 4.69
C TYR A 497 30.93 -19.21 5.20
N ASN A 498 30.84 -20.43 4.63
CA ASN A 498 31.67 -21.58 5.00
C ASN A 498 31.81 -21.83 6.52
N GLY A 499 30.82 -21.44 7.33
CA GLY A 499 30.82 -21.58 8.78
C GLY A 499 31.80 -20.67 9.53
N LYS A 500 32.32 -19.60 8.90
CA LYS A 500 33.37 -18.74 9.48
C LYS A 500 33.00 -17.28 9.61
N ALA A 501 32.30 -16.72 8.63
CA ALA A 501 31.89 -15.31 8.61
C ALA A 501 30.37 -15.20 8.68
N GLU A 502 29.85 -14.40 9.61
CA GLU A 502 28.42 -14.16 9.81
C GLU A 502 28.03 -12.78 9.29
N TYR A 503 27.04 -12.75 8.40
CA TYR A 503 26.46 -11.56 7.83
C TYR A 503 25.04 -11.39 8.37
N LYS A 504 24.69 -10.18 8.80
CA LYS A 504 23.37 -9.86 9.35
C LYS A 504 22.49 -9.19 8.31
N LYS A 505 21.24 -9.62 8.22
CA LYS A 505 20.24 -9.01 7.35
C LYS A 505 20.00 -7.54 7.74
N GLN A 506 19.93 -6.65 6.76
CA GLN A 506 19.69 -5.21 6.94
C GLN A 506 18.30 -4.80 6.44
N THR A 507 17.83 -5.47 5.39
CA THR A 507 16.54 -5.27 4.72
C THR A 507 16.11 -6.58 4.11
#